data_AF-A0A7S3Z7J5-F1
#
_entry.id   AF-A0A7S3Z7J5-F1
#
_cell.length_a   1.000
_cell.length_b   1.000
_cell.length_c   1.000
_cell.angle_alpha   90.00
_cell.angle_beta   90.00
_cell.angle_gamma   90.00
#
_symmetry.space_group_name_H-M   'P 1'
#
loop_
_entity.id
_entity.type
_entity.pdbx_description
1 polymer ?
#
loop_
_entity_poly.entity_id
_entity_poly.type
_entity_poly.pdbx_seq_one_letter_code
_entity_poly.pdbx_strand_id
1 'polypeptide(L)'
;IRARMASHVPRVRMLYRKICKELYHYSATRPVWGEFIQEARARFEENRNITDEAKIQSLIKEGEQWLVDNKCGDPYIVPTNPGGTKFQRNVPPSLEIVEKHS
;
A
#
# COMPACT_ATOMS: atom_id res chain seq x y z
N ILE A 1 -0.10 -4.97 27.38
CA ILE A 1 0.73 -3.73 27.25
C ILE A 1 1.29 -3.71 25.82
N ARG A 2 0.76 -2.87 24.92
CA ARG A 2 1.36 -2.71 23.58
C ARG A 2 2.65 -1.91 23.75
N ALA A 3 3.80 -2.52 23.47
CA ALA A 3 5.08 -1.81 23.40
C ALA A 3 4.92 -0.63 22.42
N ARG A 4 5.31 0.57 22.85
CA ARG A 4 5.34 1.76 21.99
C ARG A 4 6.42 1.49 20.93
N MET A 5 6.00 1.07 19.73
CA MET A 5 6.90 0.94 18.59
C MET A 5 7.60 2.29 18.36
N ALA A 6 8.87 2.28 17.93
CA ALA A 6 9.56 3.53 17.57
C ALA A 6 8.70 4.32 16.57
N SER A 7 8.70 5.65 16.70
CA SER A 7 7.80 6.58 15.98
C SER A 7 7.77 6.33 14.47
N HIS A 8 8.89 5.91 13.88
CA HIS A 8 9.04 5.69 12.45
C HIS A 8 8.58 4.30 11.97
N VAL A 9 8.45 3.29 12.84
CA VAL A 9 8.17 1.89 12.43
C VAL A 9 6.84 1.75 11.68
N PRO A 10 5.72 2.34 12.12
CA PRO A 10 4.46 2.29 11.35
C PRO A 10 4.60 2.93 9.97
N ARG A 11 5.34 4.05 9.87
CA ARG A 11 5.58 4.76 8.60
C ARG A 11 6.38 3.91 7.63
N VAL A 12 7.48 3.29 8.08
CA VAL A 12 8.30 2.37 7.28
C VAL A 12 7.47 1.16 6.80
N ARG A 13 6.63 0.57 7.67
CA ARG A 13 5.74 -0.54 7.27
C ARG A 13 4.73 -0.13 6.21
N MET A 14 4.13 1.05 6.35
CA MET A 14 3.22 1.60 5.34
C MET A 14 3.94 1.87 4.02
N LEU A 15 5.14 2.46 4.08
CA LEU A 15 5.99 2.72 2.92
C LEU A 15 6.29 1.42 2.16
N TYR A 16 6.77 0.38 2.85
CA TYR A 16 7.02 -0.94 2.25
C TYR A 16 5.77 -1.53 1.58
N ARG A 17 4.61 -1.48 2.26
CA ARG A 17 3.34 -1.97 1.70
C ARG A 17 2.93 -1.22 0.42
N LYS A 18 3.13 0.10 0.39
CA LYS A 18 2.85 0.92 -0.79
C LYS A 18 3.80 0.55 -1.94
N ILE A 19 5.10 0.43 -1.67
CA ILE A 19 6.11 0.05 -2.68
C ILE A 19 5.77 -1.31 -3.29
N CYS A 20 5.51 -2.33 -2.48
CA CYS A 20 5.13 -3.66 -3.00
C CYS A 20 3.85 -3.63 -3.86
N LYS A 21 2.94 -2.70 -3.56
CA LYS A 21 1.70 -2.51 -4.33
C LYS A 21 1.97 -1.84 -5.68
N GLU A 22 2.80 -0.81 -5.74
CA GLU A 22 3.20 -0.20 -7.02
C GLU A 22 3.97 -1.19 -7.89
N LEU A 23 4.91 -1.95 -7.30
CA LEU A 23 5.61 -3.04 -8.00
C LEU A 23 4.65 -4.10 -8.56
N TYR A 24 3.55 -4.36 -7.85
CA TYR A 24 2.51 -5.26 -8.37
C TYR A 24 1.81 -4.68 -9.61
N HIS A 25 1.50 -3.38 -9.60
CA HIS A 25 0.80 -2.74 -10.71
C HIS A 25 1.62 -2.75 -12.01
N TYR A 26 2.95 -2.58 -11.91
CA TYR A 26 3.84 -2.65 -13.08
C TYR A 26 4.28 -4.07 -13.47
N SER A 27 4.05 -5.06 -12.60
CA SER A 27 4.41 -6.44 -12.91
C SER A 27 3.43 -7.08 -13.90
N ALA A 28 3.94 -7.62 -15.01
CA ALA A 28 3.12 -8.33 -15.98
C ALA A 28 2.66 -9.71 -15.46
N THR A 29 3.51 -10.39 -14.68
CA THR A 29 3.27 -11.75 -14.20
C THR A 29 3.67 -11.94 -12.73
N ARG A 30 3.18 -12.99 -12.09
CA ARG A 30 3.47 -13.31 -10.69
C ARG A 30 4.94 -13.61 -10.39
N PRO A 31 5.69 -14.35 -11.23
CA PRO A 31 7.12 -14.57 -10.99
C PRO A 31 7.92 -13.27 -11.01
N VAL A 32 7.70 -12.43 -12.03
CA VAL A 32 8.34 -11.11 -12.16
C VAL A 32 8.04 -10.22 -10.95
N TRP A 33 6.80 -10.24 -10.47
CA TRP A 33 6.44 -9.54 -9.23
C TRP A 33 7.21 -10.05 -8.01
N GLY A 34 7.42 -11.36 -7.93
CA GLY A 34 8.19 -12.00 -6.86
C GLY A 34 9.64 -11.52 -6.83
N GLU A 35 10.29 -11.42 -8.00
CA GLU A 35 11.65 -10.90 -8.15
C GLU A 35 11.73 -9.45 -7.65
N PHE A 36 10.82 -8.58 -8.09
CA PHE A 36 10.77 -7.19 -7.63
C PHE A 36 10.53 -7.05 -6.12
N ILE A 37 9.67 -7.89 -5.52
CA ILE A 37 9.46 -7.87 -4.07
C ILE A 37 10.72 -8.30 -3.33
N GLN A 38 11.41 -9.34 -3.82
CA GLN A 38 12.64 -9.82 -3.18
C GLN A 38 13.72 -8.73 -3.19
N GLU A 39 13.91 -8.04 -4.32
CA GLU A 39 14.83 -6.92 -4.40
C GLU A 39 14.45 -5.78 -3.44
N ALA A 40 13.17 -5.38 -3.44
CA ALA A 40 12.68 -4.35 -2.52
C ALA A 40 12.91 -4.77 -1.06
N ARG A 41 12.64 -6.02 -0.70
CA ARG A 41 12.85 -6.54 0.65
C ARG A 41 14.32 -6.53 1.04
N ALA A 42 15.24 -6.91 0.15
CA ALA A 42 16.67 -6.88 0.41
C ALA A 42 17.12 -5.48 0.83
N ARG A 43 16.71 -4.44 0.08
CA ARG A 43 17.02 -3.04 0.40
C ARG A 43 16.50 -2.60 1.78
N PHE A 44 15.31 -3.06 2.18
CA PHE A 44 14.77 -2.76 3.51
C PHE A 44 15.51 -3.51 4.63
N GLU A 45 15.89 -4.77 4.41
CA GLU A 45 16.64 -5.55 5.41
C GLU A 45 18.07 -5.03 5.61
N GLU A 46 18.75 -4.58 4.53
CA GLU A 46 20.06 -3.92 4.60
C GLU A 46 20.06 -2.72 5.55
N ASN A 47 18.94 -1.99 5.62
CA ASN A 47 18.79 -0.78 6.41
C ASN A 47 18.09 -1.00 7.77
N ARG A 48 17.75 -2.24 8.12
CA ARG A 48 16.90 -2.57 9.27
C ARG A 48 17.47 -2.18 10.64
N ASN A 49 18.80 -2.23 10.77
CA ASN A 49 19.49 -2.03 12.05
C ASN A 49 20.07 -0.61 12.22
N ILE A 50 19.70 0.32 11.34
CA ILE A 50 20.12 1.72 11.47
C ILE A 50 19.42 2.33 12.69
N THR A 51 20.20 2.99 13.54
CA THR A 51 19.72 3.66 14.77
C THR A 51 19.73 5.19 14.65
N ASP A 52 20.49 5.74 13.71
CA ASP A 52 20.56 7.18 13.45
C ASP A 52 19.23 7.70 12.87
N GLU A 53 18.55 8.56 13.63
CA GLU A 53 17.25 9.11 13.26
C GLU A 53 17.31 9.98 12.00
N ALA A 54 18.37 10.77 11.81
CA ALA A 54 18.50 11.63 10.63
C ALA A 54 18.61 10.78 9.35
N LYS A 55 19.43 9.72 9.41
CA LYS A 55 19.56 8.75 8.32
C LYS A 55 18.24 8.02 8.03
N ILE A 56 17.52 7.58 9.06
CA ILE A 56 16.21 6.95 8.91
C ILE A 56 15.23 7.88 8.18
N GLN A 57 15.14 9.14 8.58
CA GLN A 57 14.24 10.10 7.92
C GLN A 57 14.64 10.35 6.47
N SER A 58 15.94 10.42 6.18
CA SER A 58 16.44 10.56 4.81
C SER A 58 16.03 9.38 3.93
N LEU A 59 16.20 8.14 4.40
CA LEU A 59 15.82 6.93 3.67
C LEU A 59 14.30 6.83 3.46
N ILE A 60 13.51 7.23 4.47
CA ILE A 60 12.05 7.29 4.32
C ILE A 60 11.66 8.30 3.24
N LYS A 61 12.30 9.48 3.22
CA LYS A 61 12.05 10.52 2.20
C LYS A 61 12.42 10.02 0.79
N GLU A 62 13.54 9.30 0.66
CA GLU A 62 13.94 8.68 -0.60
C GLU A 62 12.89 7.67 -1.09
N GLY A 63 12.42 6.78 -0.22
CA GLY A 63 11.37 5.82 -0.58
C GLY A 63 10.03 6.49 -0.90
N GLU A 64 9.68 7.58 -0.21
CA GLU A 64 8.50 8.38 -0.52
C GLU A 64 8.62 9.08 -1.88
N GLN A 65 9.81 9.56 -2.24
CA GLN A 65 10.07 10.12 -3.57
C GLN A 65 9.95 9.06 -4.66
N TRP A 66 10.54 7.87 -4.44
CA TRP A 66 10.41 6.74 -5.37
C TRP A 66 8.94 6.39 -5.63
N LEU A 67 8.08 6.43 -4.60
CA LEU A 67 6.64 6.19 -4.77
C LEU A 67 5.95 7.25 -5.62
N VAL A 68 6.37 8.51 -5.55
CA VAL A 68 5.82 9.58 -6.39
C VAL A 68 6.22 9.34 -7.84
N ASP A 69 7.49 9.03 -8.07
CA ASP A 69 8.06 8.87 -9.42
C ASP A 69 7.53 7.60 -10.12
N ASN A 70 7.27 6.55 -9.36
CA ASN A 70 6.84 5.24 -9.87
C ASN A 70 5.36 4.96 -9.59
N LYS A 71 4.54 6.01 -9.47
CA LYS A 71 3.11 5.83 -9.21
C LYS A 71 2.41 5.34 -10.47
N CYS A 72 1.71 4.21 -10.37
CA CYS A 72 0.90 3.71 -11.49
C CYS A 72 -0.23 4.69 -11.84
N GLY A 73 -0.34 5.04 -13.12
CA GLY A 73 -1.40 5.94 -13.62
C GLY A 73 -2.80 5.33 -13.58
N ASP A 74 -2.90 4.01 -13.81
CA ASP A 74 -4.15 3.24 -13.73
C ASP A 74 -3.96 1.98 -12.86
N PRO A 75 -3.98 2.13 -11.52
CA PRO A 75 -3.72 1.02 -10.63
C PRO A 75 -4.89 0.04 -10.58
N TYR A 76 -4.59 -1.25 -10.40
CA TYR A 76 -5.63 -2.26 -10.17
C TYR A 76 -6.43 -1.97 -8.88
N ILE A 77 -7.75 -1.83 -9.02
CA ILE A 77 -8.71 -1.67 -7.94
C ILE A 77 -9.63 -2.90 -7.91
N VAL A 78 -9.79 -3.49 -6.71
CA VAL A 78 -10.72 -4.60 -6.51
C VAL A 78 -12.12 -4.15 -6.95
N PRO A 79 -12.86 -4.92 -7.78
CA PRO A 79 -14.08 -4.44 -8.42
C PRO A 79 -15.12 -3.87 -7.46
N THR A 80 -15.24 -4.40 -6.24
CA THR A 80 -16.24 -3.98 -5.24
C THR A 80 -15.78 -2.84 -4.34
N ASN A 81 -14.50 -2.46 -4.39
CA ASN A 81 -13.98 -1.34 -3.59
C ASN A 81 -14.33 0.00 -4.25
N PRO A 82 -14.30 1.13 -3.50
CA PRO A 82 -14.43 2.45 -4.09
C PRO A 82 -13.46 2.64 -5.27
N GLY A 83 -13.99 3.11 -6.41
CA GLY A 83 -13.23 3.24 -7.66
C GLY A 83 -13.14 1.97 -8.52
N GLY A 84 -13.68 0.84 -8.05
CA GLY A 84 -13.75 -0.40 -8.82
C GLY A 84 -14.99 -0.48 -9.72
N THR A 85 -14.96 -1.35 -10.72
CA THR A 85 -16.00 -1.48 -11.77
C THR A 85 -17.36 -2.01 -11.30
N LYS A 86 -17.44 -2.55 -10.08
CA LYS A 86 -18.65 -3.08 -9.45
C LYS A 86 -19.01 -2.34 -8.16
N PHE A 87 -18.34 -1.23 -7.87
CA PHE A 87 -18.67 -0.41 -6.71
C PHE A 87 -20.10 0.11 -6.82
N GLN A 88 -20.88 -0.04 -5.75
CA GLN A 88 -22.28 0.41 -5.70
C GLN A 88 -23.21 -0.12 -6.81
N ARG A 89 -22.85 -1.23 -7.47
CA ARG A 89 -23.70 -1.81 -8.53
C ARG A 89 -25.04 -2.33 -8.02
N ASN A 90 -25.04 -2.91 -6.82
CA ASN A 90 -26.20 -3.56 -6.17
C ASN A 90 -26.34 -3.06 -4.71
N VAL A 91 -26.45 -1.75 -4.51
CA VAL A 91 -26.68 -1.22 -3.15
C VAL A 91 -28.10 -1.58 -2.72
N PRO A 92 -28.29 -2.16 -1.51
CA PRO A 92 -29.64 -2.42 -1.01
C PRO A 92 -30.40 -1.09 -0.85
N PRO A 93 -31.72 -1.07 -1.09
CA PRO A 93 -32.53 0.11 -0.83
C PRO A 93 -32.41 0.51 0.65
N SER A 94 -32.59 1.79 0.95
CA SER A 94 -32.64 2.26 2.32
C SER A 94 -33.80 1.62 3.07
N LEU A 95 -33.60 1.33 4.35
CA LEU A 95 -34.62 0.73 5.22
C LEU A 95 -35.94 1.52 5.19
N GLU A 96 -35.88 2.85 5.16
CA GLU A 96 -37.06 3.72 5.06
C GLU A 96 -37.95 3.42 3.84
N ILE A 97 -37.36 3.06 2.69
CA ILE A 97 -38.10 2.76 1.47
C ILE A 97 -38.77 1.39 1.60
N VAL A 98 -38.07 0.42 2.20
CA VAL A 98 -38.58 -0.93 2.45
C VAL A 98 -39.76 -0.89 3.42
N GLU A 99 -39.63 -0.12 4.52
CA GLU A 99 -40.67 0.03 5.55
C GLU A 99 -41.92 0.77 5.04
N LYS A 100 -41.78 1.76 4.15
CA LYS A 100 -42.92 2.48 3.55
C LYS A 100 -43.77 1.64 2.58
N HIS A 101 -43.21 0.57 2.03
CA HIS A 101 -43.86 -0.26 1.00
C HIS A 101 -44.10 -1.71 1.46
N SER A 102 -43.96 -1.98 2.75
CA SER A 102 -44.34 -3.25 3.41
C SER A 102 -45.67 -3.09 4.15
#